data_AF-A0A346QWF9-F1
#
_entry.id   AF-A0A346QWF9-F1
#
_cell.length_a   1.000
_cell.length_b   1.000
_cell.length_c   1.000
_cell.angle_alpha   90.00
_cell.angle_beta   90.00
_cell.angle_gamma   90.00
#
_symmetry.space_group_name_H-M   'P 1'
#
loop_
_entity.id
_entity.type
_entity.pdbx_description
1 polymer ?
#
loop_
_entity_poly.entity_id
_entity_poly.type
_entity_poly.pdbx_seq_one_letter_code
_entity_poly.pdbx_strand_id
1 'polypeptide(L)'
;MSNQYSYIDPDYVYSDPKTGVLRNLANVADFDTLILIESGAVTKRITELQANPIKIKDSSTLLDIHRHLFQDSVAPKLNLPKRDNSYKVVYYRTWRRV
;
A
#
# COMPACT_ATOMS: atom_id res chain seq x y z
N MET A 1 -22.16 10.22 -10.98
CA MET A 1 -22.09 8.74 -11.11
C MET A 1 -21.46 8.18 -9.85
N SER A 2 -22.23 7.50 -9.02
CA SER A 2 -21.80 6.94 -7.73
C SER A 2 -21.31 5.50 -7.91
N ASN A 3 -20.12 5.32 -8.47
CA ASN A 3 -19.40 4.05 -8.32
C ASN A 3 -18.66 4.11 -6.99
N GLN A 4 -19.32 3.70 -5.90
CA GLN A 4 -18.59 3.39 -4.66
C GLN A 4 -17.81 2.11 -4.91
N TYR A 5 -16.53 2.27 -5.23
CA TYR A 5 -15.60 1.14 -5.30
C TYR A 5 -15.46 0.54 -3.90
N SER A 6 -15.78 -0.74 -3.76
CA SER A 6 -15.61 -1.51 -2.53
C SER A 6 -14.55 -2.57 -2.77
N TYR A 7 -13.50 -2.56 -1.95
CA TYR A 7 -12.46 -3.56 -1.98
C TYR A 7 -12.99 -4.88 -1.39
N ILE A 8 -12.81 -5.99 -2.13
CA ILE A 8 -13.28 -7.31 -1.71
C ILE A 8 -12.06 -8.15 -1.34
N ASP A 9 -12.00 -8.58 -0.08
CA ASP A 9 -10.99 -9.48 0.47
C ASP A 9 -11.68 -10.68 1.15
N PRO A 10 -12.11 -11.70 0.38
CA PRO A 10 -12.93 -12.79 0.89
C PRO A 10 -12.23 -13.62 1.98
N ASP A 11 -10.91 -13.71 1.89
CA ASP A 11 -10.07 -14.51 2.77
C ASP A 11 -9.45 -13.68 3.91
N TYR A 12 -9.78 -12.38 4.00
CA TYR A 12 -9.27 -11.44 5.02
C TYR A 12 -7.75 -11.47 5.19
N VAL A 13 -7.06 -11.61 4.05
CA VAL A 13 -5.60 -11.68 4.02
C VAL A 13 -5.02 -10.31 4.36
N TYR A 14 -5.63 -9.24 3.83
CA TYR A 14 -5.19 -7.85 3.93
C TYR A 14 -5.99 -7.07 4.95
N SER A 15 -7.28 -7.40 5.12
CA SER A 15 -8.18 -6.71 6.05
C SER A 15 -8.41 -7.50 7.33
N ASP A 16 -8.69 -6.79 8.42
CA ASP A 16 -9.22 -7.40 9.64
C ASP A 16 -10.69 -7.82 9.42
N PRO A 17 -11.08 -9.07 9.72
CA PRO A 17 -12.45 -9.55 9.48
C PRO A 17 -13.51 -8.90 10.37
N LYS A 18 -13.11 -8.31 11.50
CA LYS A 18 -14.02 -7.67 12.44
C LYS A 18 -14.24 -6.21 12.09
N THR A 19 -13.19 -5.50 11.67
CA THR A 19 -13.27 -4.05 11.41
C THR A 19 -13.26 -3.68 9.93
N GLY A 20 -12.84 -4.58 9.04
CA GLY A 20 -12.66 -4.32 7.61
C GLY A 20 -11.42 -3.47 7.29
N VAL A 21 -10.71 -2.98 8.31
CA VAL A 21 -9.55 -2.10 8.17
C VAL A 21 -8.32 -2.91 7.74
N LEU A 22 -7.46 -2.30 6.92
CA LEU A 22 -6.21 -2.92 6.46
C LEU A 22 -5.29 -3.22 7.65
N ARG A 23 -4.72 -4.43 7.65
CA ARG A 23 -3.68 -4.83 8.60
C ARG A 23 -2.45 -3.95 8.41
N ASN A 24 -2.04 -3.30 9.48
CA ASN A 24 -0.98 -2.29 9.49
C ASN A 24 0.00 -2.53 10.65
N LEU A 25 1.20 -1.97 10.54
CA LEU A 25 2.26 -2.12 11.54
C LEU A 25 1.92 -1.48 12.89
N ALA A 26 1.05 -0.46 12.89
CA ALA A 26 0.61 0.25 14.08
C ALA A 26 -0.55 -0.49 14.82
N ASN A 27 -1.04 -1.60 14.28
CA ASN A 27 -2.18 -2.36 14.81
C ASN A 27 -3.43 -1.50 15.07
N VAL A 28 -3.67 -0.52 14.19
CA VAL A 28 -4.81 0.40 14.26
C VAL A 28 -6.02 -0.26 13.61
N ALA A 29 -7.13 -0.32 14.33
CA ALA A 29 -8.37 -0.96 13.91
C ALA A 29 -9.46 0.04 13.46
N ASP A 30 -9.20 1.34 13.66
CA ASP A 30 -10.08 2.45 13.28
C ASP A 30 -9.64 3.08 11.94
N PHE A 31 -10.60 3.35 11.06
CA PHE A 31 -10.32 3.79 9.69
C PHE A 31 -9.74 5.21 9.63
N ASP A 32 -10.35 6.16 10.34
CA ASP A 32 -9.94 7.56 10.32
C ASP A 32 -8.55 7.74 10.97
N THR A 33 -8.32 7.02 12.06
CA THR A 33 -7.02 6.97 12.72
C THR A 33 -5.94 6.38 11.82
N LEU A 34 -6.26 5.30 11.08
CA LEU A 34 -5.30 4.69 10.16
C LEU A 34 -4.93 5.65 9.02
N ILE A 35 -5.92 6.34 8.44
CA ILE A 35 -5.68 7.33 7.38
C ILE A 35 -4.74 8.43 7.87
N LEU A 36 -4.96 8.96 9.07
CA LEU A 36 -4.13 10.04 9.61
C LEU A 36 -2.68 9.57 9.79
N ILE A 37 -2.48 8.39 10.39
CA ILE A 37 -1.16 7.82 10.64
C ILE A 37 -0.43 7.53 9.31
N GLU A 38 -1.13 6.90 8.37
CA GLU A 38 -0.58 6.58 7.05
C GLU A 38 -0.21 7.85 6.28
N SER A 39 -1.10 8.84 6.25
CA SER A 39 -0.86 10.13 5.58
C SER A 39 0.36 10.84 6.18
N GLY A 40 0.49 10.84 7.51
CA GLY A 40 1.64 11.41 8.20
C GLY A 40 2.96 10.70 7.86
N ALA A 41 2.96 9.36 7.89
CA ALA A 41 4.12 8.55 7.54
C ALA A 41 4.56 8.75 6.08
N VAL A 42 3.61 8.71 5.15
CA VAL A 42 3.86 8.93 3.71
C VAL A 42 4.39 10.34 3.46
N THR A 43 3.85 11.36 4.10
CA THR A 43 4.32 12.75 3.96
C THR A 43 5.81 12.87 4.28
N LYS A 44 6.25 12.25 5.39
CA LYS A 44 7.67 12.21 5.76
C LYS A 44 8.52 11.57 4.64
N ARG A 45 8.07 10.45 4.09
CA ARG A 45 8.80 9.73 3.02
C ARG A 45 8.83 10.50 1.70
N ILE A 46 7.79 11.28 1.39
CA ILE A 46 7.79 12.20 0.26
C ILE A 46 8.86 13.28 0.44
N THR A 47 8.98 13.88 1.62
CA THR A 47 10.04 14.87 1.90
C THR A 47 11.43 14.26 1.71
N GLU A 48 11.65 13.01 2.13
CA GLU A 48 12.89 12.29 1.89
C GLU A 48 13.16 12.08 0.39
N LEU A 49 12.14 11.75 -0.41
CA LEU A 49 12.26 11.59 -1.87
C LEU A 49 12.52 12.93 -2.58
N GLN A 50 11.99 14.03 -2.07
CA GLN A 50 12.29 15.36 -2.61
C GLN A 50 13.76 15.73 -2.40
N ALA A 51 14.32 15.38 -1.23
CA ALA A 51 15.73 15.58 -0.93
C ALA A 51 16.64 14.61 -1.71
N ASN A 52 16.25 13.34 -1.80
CA ASN A 52 17.01 12.27 -2.46
C ASN A 52 16.12 11.46 -3.42
N PRO A 53 15.93 11.93 -4.67
CA PRO A 53 15.03 11.27 -5.62
C PRO A 53 15.51 9.88 -6.02
N ILE A 54 14.58 8.91 -6.06
CA ILE A 54 14.82 7.60 -6.67
C ILE A 54 14.81 7.76 -8.20
N LYS A 55 15.89 7.34 -8.86
CA LYS A 55 16.01 7.40 -10.32
C LYS A 55 15.16 6.31 -10.99
N ILE A 56 14.29 6.72 -11.90
CA ILE A 56 13.45 5.81 -12.70
C ILE A 56 14.33 5.06 -13.71
N LYS A 57 14.41 3.74 -13.58
CA LYS A 57 15.14 2.87 -14.52
C LYS A 57 14.18 2.04 -15.37
N ASP A 58 13.16 1.48 -14.74
CA ASP A 58 12.16 0.62 -15.36
C ASP A 58 10.92 0.49 -14.43
N SER A 59 10.03 -0.46 -14.74
CA SER A 59 8.81 -0.70 -13.95
C SER A 59 9.08 -1.18 -12.52
N SER A 60 10.23 -1.77 -12.22
CA SER A 60 10.60 -2.17 -10.86
C SER A 60 10.75 -0.94 -9.95
N THR A 61 11.14 0.20 -10.52
CA THR A 61 11.32 1.44 -9.74
C THR A 61 10.00 1.90 -9.12
N LEU A 62 8.86 1.60 -9.74
CA LEU A 62 7.55 1.89 -9.15
C LEU A 62 7.34 1.14 -7.83
N LEU A 63 7.84 -0.10 -7.75
CA LEU A 63 7.75 -0.93 -6.54
C LEU A 63 8.69 -0.43 -5.45
N ASP A 64 9.86 0.07 -5.84
CA ASP A 64 10.81 0.65 -4.91
C ASP A 64 10.29 1.97 -4.34
N ILE A 65 9.67 2.82 -5.16
CA ILE A 65 8.97 4.04 -4.71
C ILE A 65 7.82 3.65 -3.77
N HIS A 66 6.98 2.68 -4.16
CA HIS A 66 5.89 2.23 -3.30
C HIS A 66 6.42 1.70 -1.96
N ARG A 67 7.46 0.86 -1.97
CA ARG A 67 8.06 0.33 -0.74
C ARG A 67 8.56 1.47 0.14
N HIS A 68 9.26 2.46 -0.45
CA HIS A 68 9.77 3.60 0.30
C HIS A 68 8.66 4.42 0.96
N LEU A 69 7.54 4.67 0.24
CA LEU A 69 6.42 5.45 0.76
C LEU A 69 5.69 4.76 1.92
N PHE A 70 5.49 3.45 1.84
CA PHE A 70 4.63 2.69 2.76
C PHE A 70 5.39 1.76 3.72
N GLN A 71 6.72 1.90 3.82
CA GLN A 71 7.57 1.06 4.68
C GLN A 71 7.19 1.10 6.17
N ASP A 72 6.54 2.18 6.63
CA ASP A 72 6.18 2.38 8.03
C ASP A 72 4.71 2.04 8.36
N SER A 73 3.86 1.80 7.35
CA SER A 73 2.42 1.57 7.54
C SER A 73 2.00 0.13 7.23
N VAL A 74 2.50 -0.46 6.14
CA VAL A 74 2.07 -1.79 5.66
C VAL A 74 2.99 -2.88 6.24
N ALA A 75 2.39 -3.90 6.86
CA ALA A 75 3.15 -5.01 7.42
C ALA A 75 3.89 -5.80 6.31
N PRO A 76 5.23 -5.97 6.40
CA PRO A 76 6.00 -6.73 5.40
C PRO A 76 5.61 -8.21 5.26
N LYS A 77 4.79 -8.72 6.20
CA LYS A 77 4.45 -10.14 6.37
C LYS A 77 3.17 -10.61 5.67
N LEU A 78 2.59 -9.83 4.76
CA LEU A 78 1.85 -10.46 3.66
C LEU A 78 2.84 -11.00 2.64
N ASN A 79 3.59 -12.02 3.07
CA ASN A 79 4.34 -12.89 2.19
C ASN A 79 3.31 -13.64 1.35
N LEU A 80 3.02 -13.08 0.17
CA LEU A 80 2.37 -13.79 -0.92
C LEU A 80 2.94 -15.21 -1.01
N PRO A 81 2.11 -16.27 -1.06
CA PRO A 81 2.65 -17.57 -1.45
C PRO A 81 3.32 -17.39 -2.81
N LYS A 82 4.63 -17.66 -2.88
CA LYS A 82 5.36 -17.79 -4.15
C LYS A 82 4.76 -18.98 -4.90
N ARG A 83 3.68 -18.75 -5.64
CA ARG A 83 3.20 -19.71 -6.62
C ARG A 83 3.81 -19.28 -7.95
N ASP A 84 4.90 -19.95 -8.30
CA ASP A 84 5.55 -19.89 -9.61
C ASP A 84 5.99 -18.46 -10.03
N ASN A 85 7.32 -18.26 -9.98
CA ASN A 85 8.19 -17.27 -10.64
C ASN A 85 7.63 -16.01 -11.33
N SER A 86 6.52 -15.47 -10.85
CA SER A 86 5.84 -14.30 -11.36
C SER A 86 5.77 -13.28 -10.23
N TYR A 87 6.40 -12.13 -10.45
CA TYR A 87 6.22 -10.97 -9.60
C TYR A 87 4.75 -10.53 -9.70
N LYS A 88 3.85 -11.16 -8.94
CA LYS A 88 2.50 -10.62 -8.71
C LYS A 88 2.59 -9.55 -7.65
N VAL A 89 3.06 -8.39 -8.10
CA VAL A 89 2.71 -7.12 -7.47
C VAL A 89 1.20 -6.98 -7.65
N VAL A 90 0.44 -7.23 -6.59
CA VAL A 90 -0.98 -6.91 -6.57
C VAL A 90 -1.12 -5.41 -6.26
N TYR A 91 -0.75 -4.57 -7.23
CA TYR A 91 -1.35 -3.25 -7.40
C TYR A 91 -2.26 -3.36 -8.60
N TYR A 92 -3.57 -3.35 -8.37
CA TYR A 92 -4.52 -3.16 -9.43
C TYR A 92 -4.24 -1.80 -10.12
N ARG A 93 -3.89 -1.86 -11.41
CA ARG A 93 -4.32 -0.98 -12.51
C ARG A 93 -5.39 0.04 -12.03
N THR A 94 -5.28 1.36 -12.13
CA THR A 94 -4.79 2.22 -13.22
C THR A 94 -4.69 3.67 -12.70
N TRP A 95 -3.54 4.33 -12.85
CA TRP A 95 -3.53 5.77 -13.11
C TRP A 95 -3.90 5.97 -14.57
N ARG A 96 -5.16 6.35 -14.83
CA ARG A 96 -5.56 6.88 -16.13
C ARG A 96 -5.68 8.39 -15.96
N ARG A 97 -4.95 9.12 -16.82
CA ARG A 97 -5.02 10.58 -16.96
C ARG A 97 -6.46 11.06 -16.85
N VAL A 98 -6.67 12.07 -16.01
CA VAL A 98 -7.56 13.20 -16.31
C VAL A 98 -6.77 14.45 -15.97
#